data_AF-A0A0F9ILD6-F1
#
_entry.id   AF-A0A0F9ILD6-F1
#
_cell.length_a   1.000
_cell.length_b   1.000
_cell.length_c   1.000
_cell.angle_alpha   90.00
_cell.angle_beta   90.00
_cell.angle_gamma   90.00
#
_symmetry.space_group_name_H-M   'P 1'
#
loop_
_entity.id
_entity.type
_entity.pdbx_description
1 polymer ?
#
loop_
_entity_poly.entity_id
_entity_poly.type
_entity_poly.pdbx_seq_one_letter_code
_entity_poly.pdbx_strand_id
1 'polypeptide(L)'
;MEAIPFRPKRGRDATDEPITPDAQMLVWTPLRNPACQLCPSHKLAINVCLMGNGPVPSPGMIVGDAPTPEDDVECAPGHGDGQRLIDSIFMELGVEAAEVYTTFATKCRPGEGAAKKPSLKIARKACAPYLAQEIGVVKPRAILAMGADAYYHFTHKEGITKNRGQAFQHEEYGSWIVPSLSPLAVLVQPSNYAAFVSDVAKWWRIVQDQMHPPEVEIVEVHSLDDLDEMLAWFAEDPDRLLTFDLETRGFNSQRDDFSFIWCYGVTDGRDAGAGMKTFLVPFEHPDSPWFADEPVLREVLERMSALLLGHENRKVRVNGHNVKFDLTGWWKHMHEVR
;
A
#
# COMPACT_ATOMS: atom_id res chain seq x y z
N MET A 1 -7.21 -30.39 26.93
CA MET A 1 -7.98 -29.37 26.20
C MET A 1 -8.70 -28.54 27.22
N GLU A 2 -8.33 -27.28 27.36
CA GLU A 2 -9.27 -26.23 27.76
C GLU A 2 -8.71 -24.93 27.18
N ALA A 3 -9.38 -24.44 26.13
CA ALA A 3 -9.07 -23.20 25.46
C ALA A 3 -9.42 -22.04 26.42
N ILE A 4 -8.47 -21.13 26.63
CA ILE A 4 -8.75 -19.89 27.36
C ILE A 4 -9.53 -18.96 26.40
N PRO A 5 -10.68 -18.40 26.81
CA PRO A 5 -11.55 -17.65 25.93
C PRO A 5 -10.98 -16.27 25.61
N PHE A 6 -11.25 -15.83 24.38
CA PHE A 6 -11.09 -14.45 23.93
C PHE A 6 -11.82 -13.49 24.89
N ARG A 7 -11.10 -12.52 25.45
CA ARG A 7 -11.68 -11.39 26.19
C ARG A 7 -11.62 -10.13 25.31
N PRO A 8 -12.76 -9.47 25.03
CA PRO A 8 -12.75 -8.17 24.37
C PRO A 8 -12.24 -7.08 25.33
N LYS A 9 -11.64 -6.05 24.71
CA LYS A 9 -11.05 -4.81 25.25
C LYS A 9 -11.47 -4.40 26.67
N ARG A 10 -10.49 -4.23 27.57
CA ARG A 10 -10.44 -3.11 28.53
C ARG A 10 -9.45 -2.11 27.93
N GLY A 11 -9.87 -0.93 27.50
CA GLY A 11 -10.33 0.12 28.39
C GLY A 11 -9.07 0.87 28.81
N ARG A 12 -8.82 2.04 28.18
CA ARG A 12 -7.75 2.96 28.60
C ARG A 12 -7.84 3.10 30.11
N ASP A 13 -6.78 2.74 30.82
CA ASP A 13 -6.66 3.15 32.21
C ASP A 13 -6.60 4.68 32.21
N ALA A 14 -7.53 5.27 32.96
CA ALA A 14 -7.70 6.70 33.10
C ALA A 14 -6.59 7.28 34.00
N THR A 15 -5.36 7.32 33.48
CA THR A 15 -4.26 8.16 34.03
C THR A 15 -3.29 8.70 32.98
N ASP A 16 -3.43 8.38 31.69
CA ASP A 16 -2.63 9.06 30.66
C ASP A 16 -3.32 10.38 30.29
N GLU A 17 -3.06 11.42 31.09
CA GLU A 17 -3.36 12.79 30.69
C GLU A 17 -2.72 13.06 29.32
N PRO A 18 -3.46 13.62 28.35
CA PRO A 18 -2.88 14.01 27.08
C PRO A 18 -1.72 14.98 27.34
N ILE A 19 -0.53 14.61 26.85
CA ILE A 19 0.67 15.44 26.90
C ILE A 19 0.30 16.82 26.34
N THR A 20 0.40 17.86 27.16
CA THR A 20 0.09 19.22 26.73
C THR A 20 0.98 19.63 25.56
N PRO A 21 0.57 20.56 24.67
CA PRO A 21 1.43 21.09 23.61
C PRO A 21 2.81 21.55 24.12
N ASP A 22 2.85 22.07 25.35
CA ASP A 22 4.08 22.48 26.04
C ASP A 22 5.02 21.30 26.35
N ALA A 23 4.46 20.14 26.71
CA ALA A 23 5.24 18.94 27.00
C ALA A 23 5.75 18.23 25.73
N GLN A 24 5.09 18.37 24.58
CA GLN A 24 5.65 17.95 23.29
C GLN A 24 6.81 18.84 22.83
N MET A 25 6.71 20.17 23.04
CA MET A 25 7.83 21.08 22.74
C MET A 25 9.08 20.76 23.57
N LEU A 26 8.94 20.29 24.81
CA LEU A 26 10.07 19.91 25.66
C LEU A 26 10.85 18.70 25.12
N VAL A 27 10.19 17.73 24.47
CA VAL A 27 10.86 16.58 23.84
C VAL A 27 11.82 17.02 22.75
N TRP A 28 11.39 18.02 21.97
CA TRP A 28 12.13 18.49 20.80
C TRP A 28 13.07 19.66 21.10
N THR A 29 12.93 20.34 22.22
CA THR A 29 13.82 21.45 22.65
C THR A 29 15.32 21.12 22.52
N PRO A 30 15.82 19.94 22.94
CA PRO A 30 17.24 19.61 22.77
C PRO A 30 17.65 19.26 21.32
N LEU A 31 16.69 18.93 20.45
CA LEU A 31 16.94 18.49 19.07
C LEU A 31 16.73 19.61 18.05
N ARG A 32 15.78 20.52 18.30
CA ARG A 32 15.45 21.64 17.43
C ARG A 32 16.57 22.68 17.45
N ASN A 33 17.09 23.00 16.27
CA ASN A 33 18.03 24.11 16.10
C ASN A 33 17.42 25.24 15.26
N PRO A 34 16.80 26.27 15.88
CA PRO A 34 16.21 27.39 15.15
C PRO A 34 17.25 28.29 14.46
N ALA A 35 18.54 28.12 14.75
CA ALA A 35 19.63 28.84 14.10
C ALA A 35 20.34 27.99 13.03
N CYS A 36 19.78 26.83 12.64
CA CYS A 36 20.39 25.93 11.66
C CYS A 36 20.59 26.62 10.30
N GLN A 37 21.79 26.50 9.73
CA GLN A 37 22.15 27.03 8.40
C GLN A 37 22.75 25.97 7.48
N LEU A 38 22.55 24.68 7.79
CA LEU A 38 23.19 23.55 7.10
C LEU A 38 22.74 23.39 5.63
N CYS A 39 21.63 23.99 5.23
CA CYS A 39 21.17 24.00 3.84
C CYS A 39 20.42 25.29 3.50
N PRO A 40 20.31 25.68 2.21
CA PRO A 40 19.74 26.96 1.79
C PRO A 40 18.27 27.21 2.20
N SER A 41 17.50 26.17 2.52
CA SER A 41 16.08 26.29 2.88
C SER A 41 15.85 27.18 4.11
N HIS A 42 16.84 27.31 5.00
CA HIS A 42 16.76 28.20 6.17
C HIS A 42 16.56 29.69 5.81
N LYS A 43 16.91 30.10 4.58
CA LYS A 43 16.76 31.49 4.12
C LYS A 43 15.33 31.85 3.73
N LEU A 44 14.48 30.84 3.54
CA LEU A 44 13.13 30.96 3.01
C LEU A 44 12.05 30.51 3.99
N ALA A 45 12.43 29.70 4.99
CA ALA A 45 11.53 29.28 6.04
C ALA A 45 11.27 30.41 7.04
N ILE A 46 10.02 30.52 7.49
CA ILE A 46 9.62 31.35 8.62
C ILE A 46 10.12 30.70 9.92
N ASN A 47 9.93 29.39 10.05
CA ASN A 47 10.36 28.58 11.17
C ASN A 47 11.47 27.61 10.73
N VAL A 48 12.69 27.87 11.22
CA VAL A 48 13.85 27.02 10.93
C VAL A 48 13.83 25.77 11.81
N CYS A 49 14.15 24.64 11.19
CA CYS A 49 14.27 23.33 11.84
C CYS A 49 12.97 22.91 12.53
N LEU A 50 11.88 22.88 11.78
CA LEU A 50 10.57 22.41 12.23
C LEU A 50 10.65 20.92 12.56
N MET A 51 10.21 20.56 13.78
CA MET A 51 10.18 19.19 14.29
C MET A 51 8.79 18.61 14.13
N GLY A 52 8.66 17.29 14.23
CA GLY A 52 7.38 16.61 14.05
C GLY A 52 6.37 16.87 15.16
N ASN A 53 5.12 16.52 14.88
CA ASN A 53 3.97 16.69 15.75
C ASN A 53 3.23 15.35 15.94
N GLY A 54 2.71 15.10 17.14
CA GLY A 54 2.03 13.87 17.50
C GLY A 54 2.62 13.16 18.73
N PRO A 55 2.09 11.99 19.11
CA PRO A 55 2.50 11.28 20.31
C PRO A 55 3.95 10.78 20.22
N VAL A 56 4.61 10.76 21.39
CA VAL A 56 5.95 10.21 21.57
C VAL A 56 5.93 9.36 22.85
N PRO A 57 6.13 8.03 22.77
CA PRO A 57 6.36 7.24 21.55
C PRO A 57 5.10 7.12 20.68
N SER A 58 5.27 6.71 19.41
CA SER A 58 4.16 6.38 18.51
C SER A 58 4.50 5.16 17.66
N PRO A 59 3.60 4.17 17.51
CA PRO A 59 3.83 3.01 16.67
C PRO A 59 3.75 3.32 15.16
N GLY A 60 3.08 4.42 14.79
CA GLY A 60 2.89 4.84 13.40
C GLY A 60 3.48 6.23 13.15
N MET A 61 4.35 6.33 12.15
CA MET A 61 4.97 7.60 11.78
C MET A 61 4.72 7.93 10.30
N ILE A 62 4.37 9.19 9.99
CA ILE A 62 4.36 9.72 8.62
C ILE A 62 5.59 10.60 8.43
N VAL A 63 6.28 10.41 7.30
CA VAL A 63 7.38 11.27 6.86
C VAL A 63 7.06 11.82 5.48
N GLY A 64 6.75 13.12 5.39
CA GLY A 64 6.61 13.84 4.12
C GLY A 64 7.94 14.36 3.59
N ASP A 65 7.96 14.93 2.38
CA ASP A 65 9.19 15.49 1.78
C ASP A 65 9.69 16.75 2.52
N ALA A 66 8.82 17.74 2.71
CA ALA A 66 9.15 19.04 3.28
C ALA A 66 7.92 19.79 3.82
N PRO A 67 8.08 20.74 4.76
CA PRO A 67 7.00 21.59 5.24
C PRO A 67 6.33 22.40 4.13
N THR A 68 5.00 22.51 4.21
CA THR A 68 4.18 23.38 3.38
C THR A 68 4.23 24.85 3.86
N PRO A 69 3.72 25.85 3.10
CA PRO A 69 3.55 27.20 3.64
C PRO A 69 2.80 27.22 4.96
N GLU A 70 1.72 26.44 5.05
CA GLU A 70 0.85 26.38 6.22
C GLU A 70 1.58 25.73 7.41
N ASP A 71 2.31 24.63 7.20
CA ASP A 71 3.13 24.02 8.28
C ASP A 71 4.20 24.99 8.80
N ASP A 72 4.83 25.75 7.90
CA ASP A 72 5.87 26.72 8.24
C ASP A 72 5.31 27.90 9.03
N VAL A 73 4.09 28.36 8.73
CA VAL A 73 3.41 29.41 9.52
C VAL A 73 3.03 28.89 10.90
N GLU A 74 2.46 27.69 10.99
CA GLU A 74 2.00 27.10 12.25
C GLU A 74 3.14 26.50 13.10
N CYS A 75 4.37 26.44 12.55
CA CYS A 75 5.53 25.82 13.20
C CYS A 75 5.31 24.34 13.58
N ALA A 76 4.41 23.64 12.89
CA ALA A 76 4.10 22.23 13.14
C ALA A 76 3.59 21.55 11.85
N PRO A 77 3.92 20.26 11.62
CA PRO A 77 3.29 19.48 10.56
C PRO A 77 1.81 19.26 10.83
N GLY A 78 1.07 19.04 9.74
CA GLY A 78 -0.35 18.68 9.81
C GLY A 78 -1.26 19.78 9.29
N HIS A 79 -0.78 20.60 8.35
CA HIS A 79 -1.56 21.70 7.78
C HIS A 79 -1.57 21.66 6.24
N GLY A 80 -2.47 22.44 5.65
CA GLY A 80 -2.61 22.57 4.19
C GLY A 80 -3.45 21.48 3.51
N ASP A 81 -3.55 21.56 2.18
CA ASP A 81 -4.38 20.65 1.36
C ASP A 81 -3.92 19.19 1.42
N GLY A 82 -2.60 18.98 1.48
CA GLY A 82 -2.04 17.64 1.59
C GLY A 82 -2.48 16.93 2.87
N GLN A 83 -2.54 17.66 3.99
CA GLN A 83 -3.04 17.10 5.24
C GLN A 83 -4.54 16.82 5.16
N ARG A 84 -5.36 17.71 4.58
CA ARG A 84 -6.81 17.47 4.41
C ARG A 84 -7.11 16.16 3.66
N LEU A 85 -6.29 15.83 2.65
CA LEU A 85 -6.37 14.55 1.94
C LEU A 85 -6.00 13.36 2.84
N ILE A 86 -4.96 13.49 3.67
CA ILE A 86 -4.58 12.44 4.62
C ILE A 86 -5.71 12.23 5.63
N ASP A 87 -6.27 13.31 6.19
CA ASP A 87 -7.34 13.27 7.19
C ASP A 87 -8.60 12.59 6.65
N SER A 88 -8.98 12.86 5.39
CA SER A 88 -10.13 12.19 4.77
C SER A 88 -9.90 10.69 4.64
N ILE A 89 -8.70 10.28 4.25
CA ILE A 89 -8.34 8.85 4.12
C ILE A 89 -8.23 8.19 5.50
N PHE A 90 -7.73 8.91 6.50
CA PHE A 90 -7.69 8.43 7.87
C PHE A 90 -9.10 8.15 8.40
N MET A 91 -10.05 9.05 8.12
CA MET A 91 -11.45 8.85 8.45
C MET A 91 -12.05 7.63 7.73
N GLU A 92 -11.75 7.44 6.45
CA GLU A 92 -12.20 6.28 5.67
C GLU A 92 -11.64 4.95 6.20
N LEU A 93 -10.38 4.95 6.67
CA LEU A 93 -9.67 3.75 7.13
C LEU A 93 -9.77 3.51 8.64
N GLY A 94 -10.42 4.40 9.39
CA GLY A 94 -10.48 4.34 10.86
C GLY A 94 -9.11 4.52 11.54
N VAL A 95 -8.25 5.35 10.96
CA VAL A 95 -6.97 5.76 11.56
C VAL A 95 -7.22 6.95 12.48
N GLU A 96 -6.85 6.83 13.74
CA GLU A 96 -6.91 7.93 14.70
C GLU A 96 -5.67 8.82 14.51
N ALA A 97 -5.84 10.02 13.96
CA ALA A 97 -4.72 10.95 13.72
C ALA A 97 -3.92 11.26 15.00
N ALA A 98 -4.58 11.23 16.17
CA ALA A 98 -3.96 11.42 17.47
C ALA A 98 -2.99 10.29 17.88
N GLU A 99 -2.99 9.15 17.20
CA GLU A 99 -2.07 8.03 17.44
C GLU A 99 -0.81 8.10 16.56
N VAL A 100 -0.78 9.01 15.59
CA VAL A 100 0.25 9.06 14.53
C VAL A 100 1.19 10.24 14.73
N TYR A 101 2.48 9.99 14.66
CA TYR A 101 3.50 11.04 14.64
C TYR A 101 3.80 11.47 13.21
N THR A 102 3.71 12.75 12.89
CA THR A 102 3.95 13.29 11.54
C THR A 102 5.17 14.21 11.54
N THR A 103 6.06 14.04 10.57
CA THR A 103 7.23 14.91 10.36
C THR A 103 7.61 14.95 8.86
N PHE A 104 8.75 15.59 8.55
CA PHE A 104 9.27 15.74 7.20
C PHE A 104 10.74 15.29 7.08
N ALA A 105 11.15 14.80 5.92
CA ALA A 105 12.54 14.47 5.63
C ALA A 105 13.46 15.69 5.64
N THR A 106 12.94 16.84 5.21
CA THR A 106 13.62 18.13 5.33
C THR A 106 12.91 19.01 6.37
N LYS A 107 13.66 19.79 7.16
CA LYS A 107 13.13 20.50 8.34
C LYS A 107 12.77 21.96 8.11
N CYS A 108 12.88 22.43 6.86
CA CYS A 108 12.60 23.80 6.50
C CYS A 108 11.83 23.81 5.18
N ARG A 109 10.84 24.70 5.07
CA ARG A 109 10.13 24.93 3.82
C ARG A 109 11.12 25.27 2.69
N PRO A 110 11.10 24.53 1.56
CA PRO A 110 11.93 24.87 0.41
C PRO A 110 11.34 26.07 -0.33
N GLY A 111 12.15 26.71 -1.16
CA GLY A 111 11.64 27.73 -2.08
C GLY A 111 10.65 27.17 -3.10
N GLU A 112 9.94 28.05 -3.80
CA GLU A 112 8.99 27.68 -4.84
C GLU A 112 9.64 27.60 -6.24
N GLY A 113 8.92 27.00 -7.20
CA GLY A 113 9.33 26.95 -8.60
C GLY A 113 10.71 26.32 -8.84
N ALA A 114 11.55 26.97 -9.64
CA ALA A 114 12.88 26.47 -10.02
C ALA A 114 13.88 26.37 -8.85
N ALA A 115 13.67 27.12 -7.76
CA ALA A 115 14.51 27.07 -6.57
C ALA A 115 14.23 25.86 -5.66
N LYS A 116 13.09 25.17 -5.86
CA LYS A 116 12.63 24.04 -5.05
C LYS A 116 13.53 22.80 -5.19
N LYS A 117 13.86 22.39 -6.41
CA LYS A 117 14.59 21.12 -6.65
C LYS A 117 16.05 21.14 -6.17
N PRO A 118 16.85 22.19 -6.42
CA PRO A 118 18.24 22.23 -5.95
C PRO A 118 18.35 22.35 -4.42
N SER A 119 17.43 23.08 -3.79
CA SER A 119 17.40 23.22 -2.32
C SER A 119 17.07 21.90 -1.64
N LEU A 120 16.12 21.11 -2.16
CA LEU A 120 15.73 19.82 -1.58
C LEU A 120 16.85 18.77 -1.63
N LYS A 121 17.62 18.65 -2.73
CA LYS A 121 18.74 17.69 -2.81
C LYS A 121 19.85 17.94 -1.78
N ILE A 122 20.11 19.20 -1.45
CA ILE A 122 21.08 19.57 -0.42
C ILE A 122 20.43 19.38 0.96
N ALA A 123 19.19 19.83 1.11
CA ALA A 123 18.43 19.74 2.36
C ALA A 123 18.25 18.30 2.84
N ARG A 124 17.96 17.33 1.95
CA ARG A 124 17.76 15.93 2.34
C ARG A 124 18.99 15.33 3.04
N LYS A 125 20.21 15.69 2.61
CA LYS A 125 21.44 15.24 3.27
C LYS A 125 21.70 16.00 4.57
N ALA A 126 21.52 17.32 4.54
CA ALA A 126 21.75 18.18 5.70
C ALA A 126 20.76 17.92 6.85
N CYS A 127 19.52 17.54 6.52
CA CYS A 127 18.43 17.31 7.47
C CYS A 127 18.33 15.86 7.95
N ALA A 128 18.95 14.90 7.26
CA ALA A 128 18.89 13.48 7.62
C ALA A 128 19.21 13.19 9.10
N PRO A 129 20.20 13.84 9.75
CA PRO A 129 20.47 13.62 11.17
C PRO A 129 19.29 13.99 12.09
N TYR A 130 18.52 15.04 11.77
CA TYR A 130 17.35 15.42 12.57
C TYR A 130 16.23 14.40 12.44
N LEU A 131 15.95 13.91 11.21
CA LEU A 131 14.95 12.86 11.02
C LEU A 131 15.37 11.54 11.70
N ALA A 132 16.63 11.15 11.60
CA ALA A 132 17.14 9.95 12.28
C ALA A 132 16.98 10.05 13.81
N GLN A 133 17.23 11.24 14.39
CA GLN A 133 17.01 11.50 15.81
C GLN A 133 15.54 11.42 16.21
N GLU A 134 14.61 11.98 15.42
CA GLU A 134 13.17 11.83 15.68
C GLU A 134 12.75 10.36 15.62
N ILE A 135 13.17 9.60 14.61
CA ILE A 135 12.86 8.17 14.50
C ILE A 135 13.36 7.42 15.73
N GLY A 136 14.58 7.71 16.20
CA GLY A 136 15.16 7.10 17.40
C GLY A 136 14.42 7.43 18.70
N VAL A 137 13.77 8.59 18.78
CA VAL A 137 12.96 9.02 19.93
C VAL A 137 11.53 8.47 19.85
N VAL A 138 10.89 8.55 18.69
CA VAL A 138 9.50 8.11 18.44
C VAL A 138 9.38 6.59 18.47
N LYS A 139 10.40 5.88 17.95
CA LYS A 139 10.48 4.42 17.83
C LYS A 139 9.26 3.79 17.13
N PRO A 140 8.95 4.20 15.88
CA PRO A 140 7.81 3.67 15.16
C PRO A 140 7.99 2.20 14.78
N ARG A 141 6.89 1.44 14.81
CA ARG A 141 6.82 0.10 14.20
C ARG A 141 6.84 0.22 12.68
N ALA A 142 6.10 1.19 12.14
CA ALA A 142 6.05 1.43 10.69
C ALA A 142 6.04 2.93 10.35
N ILE A 143 6.73 3.26 9.26
CA ILE A 143 6.87 4.60 8.72
C ILE A 143 6.25 4.65 7.33
N LEU A 144 5.33 5.59 7.10
CA LEU A 144 4.79 5.93 5.80
C LEU A 144 5.63 7.04 5.18
N ALA A 145 6.49 6.68 4.23
CA ALA A 145 7.39 7.62 3.56
C ALA A 145 6.69 8.20 2.32
N MET A 146 6.13 9.40 2.47
CA MET A 146 5.32 10.08 1.46
C MET A 146 6.15 11.06 0.63
N GLY A 147 6.53 10.62 -0.57
CA GLY A 147 7.26 11.45 -1.53
C GLY A 147 8.70 11.01 -1.77
N ALA A 148 9.39 11.75 -2.63
CA ALA A 148 10.69 11.33 -3.18
C ALA A 148 11.85 11.54 -2.20
N ASP A 149 11.84 12.65 -1.44
CA ASP A 149 12.87 12.95 -0.45
C ASP A 149 12.69 12.10 0.81
N ALA A 150 11.44 11.86 1.22
CA ALA A 150 11.12 10.88 2.27
C ALA A 150 11.62 9.48 1.90
N TYR A 151 11.30 9.00 0.69
CA TYR A 151 11.79 7.71 0.21
C TYR A 151 13.32 7.64 0.10
N TYR A 152 13.95 8.73 -0.37
CA TYR A 152 15.40 8.80 -0.50
C TYR A 152 16.12 8.71 0.85
N HIS A 153 15.53 9.25 1.93
CA HIS A 153 16.10 9.14 3.27
C HIS A 153 16.35 7.68 3.67
N PHE A 154 15.38 6.80 3.40
CA PHE A 154 15.41 5.39 3.80
C PHE A 154 16.14 4.47 2.80
N THR A 155 16.23 4.85 1.53
CA THR A 155 16.73 3.93 0.49
C THR A 155 17.97 4.43 -0.23
N HIS A 156 18.22 5.74 -0.16
CA HIS A 156 19.18 6.46 -1.01
C HIS A 156 18.97 6.23 -2.51
N LYS A 157 17.74 5.85 -2.90
CA LYS A 157 17.31 5.59 -4.27
C LYS A 157 16.28 6.62 -4.71
N GLU A 158 16.21 6.84 -6.02
CA GLU A 158 15.19 7.67 -6.66
C GLU A 158 14.06 6.79 -7.21
N GLY A 159 12.95 7.41 -7.65
CA GLY A 159 11.89 6.70 -8.38
C GLY A 159 10.78 6.13 -7.50
N ILE A 160 10.22 6.94 -6.61
CA ILE A 160 9.10 6.56 -5.72
C ILE A 160 7.91 5.95 -6.47
N THR A 161 7.55 6.44 -7.66
CA THR A 161 6.41 5.93 -8.44
C THR A 161 6.49 4.44 -8.76
N LYS A 162 7.70 3.89 -8.94
CA LYS A 162 7.90 2.46 -9.21
C LYS A 162 7.93 1.60 -7.95
N ASN A 163 8.23 2.22 -6.80
CA ASN A 163 8.48 1.53 -5.54
C ASN A 163 7.39 1.77 -4.48
N ARG A 164 6.39 2.60 -4.78
CA ARG A 164 5.25 2.83 -3.89
C ARG A 164 4.53 1.52 -3.55
N GLY A 165 4.06 1.40 -2.31
CA GLY A 165 3.38 0.22 -1.78
C GLY A 165 4.25 -1.00 -1.54
N GLN A 166 5.53 -0.99 -1.92
CA GLN A 166 6.47 -2.07 -1.62
C GLN A 166 7.07 -1.86 -0.23
N ALA A 167 6.42 -2.43 0.78
CA ALA A 167 6.88 -2.36 2.15
C ALA A 167 8.19 -3.14 2.33
N PHE A 168 9.15 -2.59 3.08
CA PHE A 168 10.41 -3.25 3.40
C PHE A 168 10.83 -2.94 4.84
N GLN A 169 11.61 -3.83 5.45
CA GLN A 169 12.16 -3.60 6.78
C GLN A 169 13.45 -2.79 6.70
N HIS A 170 13.60 -1.76 7.52
CA HIS A 170 14.82 -0.96 7.61
C HIS A 170 15.62 -1.37 8.83
N GLU A 171 16.73 -2.09 8.63
CA GLU A 171 17.52 -2.70 9.70
C GLU A 171 17.99 -1.70 10.76
N GLU A 172 18.49 -0.53 10.35
CA GLU A 172 19.00 0.49 11.28
C GLU A 172 17.92 1.08 12.20
N TYR A 173 16.69 1.24 11.69
CA TYR A 173 15.59 1.84 12.45
C TYR A 173 14.73 0.79 13.16
N GLY A 174 14.83 -0.49 12.76
CA GLY A 174 13.96 -1.55 13.24
C GLY A 174 12.49 -1.38 12.85
N SER A 175 12.20 -0.53 11.86
CA SER A 175 10.85 -0.18 11.41
C SER A 175 10.56 -0.72 10.02
N TRP A 176 9.30 -1.01 9.75
CA TRP A 176 8.82 -1.16 8.39
C TRP A 176 8.71 0.21 7.70
N ILE A 177 9.13 0.29 6.44
CA ILE A 177 8.98 1.48 5.61
C ILE A 177 7.97 1.14 4.51
N VAL A 178 6.93 1.95 4.40
CA VAL A 178 5.95 1.88 3.31
C VAL A 178 6.11 3.13 2.45
N PRO A 179 6.71 3.03 1.26
CA PRO A 179 6.82 4.16 0.36
C PRO A 179 5.45 4.50 -0.25
N SER A 180 5.12 5.78 -0.34
CA SER A 180 3.92 6.27 -1.00
C SER A 180 4.20 7.56 -1.76
N LEU A 181 3.28 7.96 -2.64
CA LEU A 181 3.36 9.24 -3.34
C LEU A 181 3.18 10.40 -2.35
N SER A 182 3.65 11.58 -2.73
CA SER A 182 3.35 12.80 -1.96
C SER A 182 1.84 13.13 -2.08
N PRO A 183 1.16 13.54 -0.99
CA PRO A 183 -0.24 13.97 -1.05
C PRO A 183 -0.49 15.06 -2.10
N LEU A 184 0.46 16.01 -2.25
CA LEU A 184 0.38 17.06 -3.26
C LEU A 184 0.40 16.49 -4.69
N ALA A 185 1.16 15.42 -4.94
CA ALA A 185 1.18 14.76 -6.24
C ALA A 185 -0.15 14.05 -6.54
N VAL A 186 -0.82 13.51 -5.51
CA VAL A 186 -2.14 12.89 -5.63
C VAL A 186 -3.21 13.93 -5.93
N LEU A 187 -3.16 15.10 -5.28
CA LEU A 187 -4.06 16.22 -5.58
C LEU A 187 -3.91 16.71 -7.03
N VAL A 188 -2.70 16.73 -7.56
CA VAL A 188 -2.44 17.10 -8.97
C VAL A 188 -2.87 15.99 -9.94
N GLN A 189 -2.79 14.72 -9.55
CA GLN A 189 -3.13 13.56 -10.38
C GLN A 189 -4.10 12.62 -9.63
N PRO A 190 -5.42 12.89 -9.68
CA PRO A 190 -6.42 12.14 -8.93
C PRO A 190 -6.49 10.64 -9.27
N SER A 191 -5.99 10.23 -10.44
CA SER A 191 -5.86 8.80 -10.79
C SER A 191 -4.99 8.01 -9.82
N ASN A 192 -4.14 8.69 -9.04
CA ASN A 192 -3.30 8.09 -8.01
C ASN A 192 -4.03 7.90 -6.66
N TYR A 193 -5.27 8.38 -6.50
CA TYR A 193 -5.99 8.33 -5.22
C TYR A 193 -6.15 6.90 -4.70
N ALA A 194 -6.67 5.98 -5.52
CA ALA A 194 -6.89 4.59 -5.12
C ALA A 194 -5.58 3.89 -4.71
N ALA A 195 -4.51 4.15 -5.45
CA ALA A 195 -3.16 3.70 -5.12
C ALA A 195 -2.68 4.26 -3.77
N PHE A 196 -2.86 5.55 -3.56
CA PHE A 196 -2.47 6.22 -2.31
C PHE A 196 -3.23 5.66 -1.09
N VAL A 197 -4.56 5.48 -1.20
CA VAL A 197 -5.39 4.83 -0.16
C VAL A 197 -4.88 3.42 0.15
N SER A 198 -4.55 2.64 -0.87
CA SER A 198 -3.99 1.29 -0.70
C SER A 198 -2.66 1.28 0.08
N ASP A 199 -1.78 2.26 -0.17
CA ASP A 199 -0.52 2.39 0.56
C ASP A 199 -0.74 2.75 2.03
N VAL A 200 -1.64 3.70 2.30
CA VAL A 200 -2.00 4.12 3.67
C VAL A 200 -2.62 2.94 4.43
N ALA A 201 -3.54 2.21 3.80
CA ALA A 201 -4.17 1.03 4.40
C ALA A 201 -3.15 -0.06 4.73
N LYS A 202 -2.21 -0.33 3.81
CA LYS A 202 -1.12 -1.29 4.04
C LYS A 202 -0.22 -0.86 5.20
N TRP A 203 0.19 0.41 5.23
CA TRP A 203 0.97 0.95 6.34
C TRP A 203 0.23 0.81 7.67
N TRP A 204 -1.05 1.16 7.73
CA TRP A 204 -1.83 1.07 8.96
C TRP A 204 -1.97 -0.37 9.46
N ARG A 205 -2.18 -1.33 8.54
CA ARG A 205 -2.16 -2.77 8.89
C ARG A 205 -0.83 -3.19 9.52
N ILE A 206 0.31 -2.71 9.00
CA ILE A 206 1.62 -2.97 9.61
C ILE A 206 1.73 -2.31 10.99
N VAL A 207 1.28 -1.05 11.13
CA VAL A 207 1.25 -0.37 12.42
C VAL A 207 0.44 -1.17 13.45
N GLN A 208 -0.66 -1.80 13.03
CA GLN A 208 -1.52 -2.61 13.89
C GLN A 208 -1.03 -4.05 14.09
N ASP A 209 0.12 -4.43 13.51
CA ASP A 209 0.63 -5.80 13.51
C ASP A 209 -0.38 -6.80 12.89
N GLN A 210 -1.06 -6.36 11.83
CA GLN A 210 -2.09 -7.11 11.10
C GLN A 210 -1.64 -7.57 9.72
N MET A 211 -0.34 -7.44 9.38
CA MET A 211 0.23 -8.04 8.17
C MET A 211 0.46 -9.53 8.39
N HIS A 212 -0.64 -10.27 8.41
CA HIS A 212 -0.62 -11.72 8.31
C HIS A 212 -0.85 -12.10 6.84
N PRO A 213 -0.21 -13.18 6.36
CA PRO A 213 -0.66 -13.81 5.12
C PRO A 213 -2.16 -14.05 5.23
N PRO A 214 -2.96 -13.74 4.20
CA PRO A 214 -4.35 -14.13 4.23
C PRO A 214 -4.44 -15.63 4.47
N GLU A 215 -5.40 -16.06 5.30
CA GLU A 215 -5.82 -17.44 5.25
C GLU A 215 -6.49 -17.65 3.89
N VAL A 216 -5.86 -18.49 3.05
CA VAL A 216 -6.37 -18.83 1.73
C VAL A 216 -6.84 -20.28 1.76
N GLU A 217 -8.13 -20.49 1.56
CA GLU A 217 -8.67 -21.80 1.20
C GLU A 217 -8.39 -22.02 -0.30
N ILE A 218 -7.54 -23.00 -0.60
CA ILE A 218 -7.27 -23.40 -1.99
C ILE A 218 -8.18 -24.59 -2.32
N VAL A 219 -8.98 -24.45 -3.38
CA VAL A 219 -9.83 -25.51 -3.93
C VAL A 219 -9.35 -25.83 -5.33
N GLU A 220 -8.97 -27.08 -5.57
CA GLU A 220 -8.59 -27.55 -6.89
C GLU A 220 -9.83 -28.03 -7.65
N VAL A 221 -9.96 -27.61 -8.92
CA VAL A 221 -11.12 -27.92 -9.78
C VAL A 221 -10.77 -29.07 -10.71
N HIS A 222 -11.12 -30.30 -10.32
CA HIS A 222 -10.74 -31.54 -11.01
C HIS A 222 -11.90 -32.23 -11.73
N SER A 223 -13.12 -31.70 -11.61
CA SER A 223 -14.32 -32.27 -12.24
C SER A 223 -15.34 -31.19 -12.65
N LEU A 224 -16.35 -31.58 -13.45
CA LEU A 224 -17.39 -30.64 -13.90
C LEU A 224 -18.25 -30.21 -12.72
N ASP A 225 -18.40 -31.09 -11.73
CA ASP A 225 -19.08 -30.81 -10.48
C ASP A 225 -18.30 -29.76 -9.66
N ASP A 226 -16.97 -29.87 -9.55
CA ASP A 226 -16.14 -28.84 -8.89
C ASP A 226 -16.25 -27.49 -9.62
N LEU A 227 -16.33 -27.52 -10.95
CA LEU A 227 -16.49 -26.33 -11.78
C LEU A 227 -17.87 -25.69 -11.57
N ASP A 228 -18.93 -26.51 -11.45
CA ASP A 228 -20.28 -26.07 -11.09
C ASP A 228 -20.28 -25.37 -9.73
N GLU A 229 -19.64 -25.98 -8.71
CA GLU A 229 -19.53 -25.42 -7.37
C GLU A 229 -18.79 -24.08 -7.36
N MET A 230 -17.67 -23.98 -8.07
CA MET A 230 -16.93 -22.73 -8.22
C MET A 230 -17.79 -21.63 -8.86
N LEU A 231 -18.49 -21.95 -9.95
CA LEU A 231 -19.31 -20.97 -10.64
C LEU A 231 -20.52 -20.53 -9.80
N ALA A 232 -21.12 -21.45 -9.05
CA ALA A 232 -22.17 -21.15 -8.10
C ALA A 232 -21.68 -20.23 -6.97
N TRP A 233 -20.48 -20.46 -6.45
CA TRP A 233 -19.85 -19.64 -5.41
C TRP A 233 -19.64 -18.17 -5.85
N PHE A 234 -19.17 -17.94 -7.08
CA PHE A 234 -19.06 -16.59 -7.64
C PHE A 234 -20.42 -15.97 -7.99
N ALA A 235 -21.43 -16.78 -8.31
CA ALA A 235 -22.78 -16.31 -8.61
C ALA A 235 -23.59 -15.94 -7.35
N GLU A 236 -23.26 -16.51 -6.19
CA GLU A 236 -23.95 -16.30 -4.91
C GLU A 236 -23.93 -14.83 -4.46
N ASP A 237 -22.79 -14.17 -4.64
CA ASP A 237 -22.58 -12.77 -4.23
C ASP A 237 -22.22 -11.92 -5.46
N PRO A 238 -23.15 -11.08 -5.97
CA PRO A 238 -22.89 -10.24 -7.13
C PRO A 238 -21.90 -9.11 -6.87
N ASP A 239 -21.57 -8.81 -5.61
CA ASP A 239 -20.60 -7.80 -5.22
C ASP A 239 -19.21 -8.41 -4.93
N ARG A 240 -19.07 -9.74 -5.02
CA ARG A 240 -17.80 -10.45 -4.86
C ARG A 240 -16.77 -9.91 -5.86
N LEU A 241 -15.55 -9.67 -5.41
CA LEU A 241 -14.47 -9.21 -6.28
C LEU A 241 -13.86 -10.43 -6.98
N LEU A 242 -13.88 -10.45 -8.31
CA LEU A 242 -13.22 -11.50 -9.09
C LEU A 242 -11.79 -11.05 -9.40
N THR A 243 -10.81 -11.73 -8.83
CA THR A 243 -9.39 -11.57 -9.15
C THR A 243 -8.88 -12.86 -9.75
N PHE A 244 -7.99 -12.78 -10.72
CA PHE A 244 -7.45 -13.98 -11.34
C PHE A 244 -6.00 -13.79 -11.77
N ASP A 245 -5.31 -14.91 -11.91
CA ASP A 245 -3.94 -14.98 -12.41
C ASP A 245 -3.78 -16.23 -13.28
N LEU A 246 -2.93 -16.14 -14.30
CA LEU A 246 -2.79 -17.18 -15.32
C LEU A 246 -1.33 -17.59 -15.45
N GLU A 247 -1.06 -18.88 -15.32
CA GLU A 247 0.25 -19.47 -15.56
C GLU A 247 0.32 -20.04 -16.99
N THR A 248 1.37 -19.73 -17.75
CA THR A 248 1.58 -20.20 -19.14
C THR A 248 2.88 -20.98 -19.30
N ARG A 249 2.99 -21.83 -20.34
CA ARG A 249 4.29 -22.43 -20.76
C ARG A 249 5.03 -21.51 -21.73
N GLY A 250 5.24 -20.23 -21.41
CA GLY A 250 6.01 -19.34 -22.28
C GLY A 250 5.92 -17.85 -21.98
N PHE A 251 7.00 -17.10 -22.23
CA PHE A 251 7.15 -15.69 -21.85
C PHE A 251 6.75 -14.69 -22.96
N ASN A 252 6.52 -15.14 -24.20
CA ASN A 252 6.32 -14.25 -25.36
C ASN A 252 4.99 -14.49 -26.06
N SER A 253 4.03 -13.60 -25.85
CA SER A 253 2.70 -13.67 -26.48
C SER A 253 2.69 -13.49 -28.00
N GLN A 254 3.79 -13.11 -28.64
CA GLN A 254 3.88 -12.96 -30.10
C GLN A 254 4.56 -14.13 -30.81
N ARG A 255 4.94 -15.18 -30.09
CA ARG A 255 5.54 -16.37 -30.67
C ARG A 255 4.52 -17.51 -30.68
N ASP A 256 4.71 -18.42 -31.63
CA ASP A 256 3.96 -19.67 -31.74
C ASP A 256 4.14 -20.59 -30.50
N ASP A 257 5.10 -20.27 -29.62
CA ASP A 257 5.36 -20.92 -28.32
C ASP A 257 4.66 -20.24 -27.13
N PHE A 258 3.75 -19.28 -27.35
CA PHE A 258 2.75 -18.88 -26.35
C PHE A 258 1.76 -20.03 -26.17
N SER A 259 2.28 -21.07 -25.54
CA SER A 259 1.77 -22.42 -25.64
C SER A 259 1.06 -22.71 -24.34
N PHE A 260 -0.24 -22.43 -24.37
CA PHE A 260 -1.23 -22.97 -23.46
C PHE A 260 -1.28 -22.39 -22.04
N ILE A 261 -2.52 -22.32 -21.52
CA ILE A 261 -2.78 -22.03 -20.12
C ILE A 261 -2.42 -23.28 -19.32
N TRP A 262 -1.41 -23.18 -18.47
CA TRP A 262 -1.01 -24.27 -17.58
C TRP A 262 -1.99 -24.42 -16.43
N CYS A 263 -2.28 -23.33 -15.74
CA CYS A 263 -3.22 -23.26 -14.62
C CYS A 263 -3.82 -21.86 -14.54
N TYR A 264 -5.03 -21.76 -14.00
CA TYR A 264 -5.71 -20.50 -13.79
C TYR A 264 -6.20 -20.40 -12.35
N GLY A 265 -5.72 -19.38 -11.64
CA GLY A 265 -6.17 -19.07 -10.30
C GLY A 265 -7.32 -18.09 -10.34
N VAL A 266 -8.45 -18.43 -9.72
CA VAL A 266 -9.59 -17.53 -9.55
C VAL A 266 -9.83 -17.30 -8.07
N THR A 267 -9.69 -16.07 -7.62
CA THR A 267 -9.71 -15.73 -6.20
C THR A 267 -10.81 -14.72 -5.91
N ASP A 268 -11.51 -14.96 -4.81
CA ASP A 268 -12.34 -13.95 -4.16
C ASP A 268 -11.46 -12.83 -3.60
N GLY A 269 -11.53 -11.66 -4.21
CA GLY A 269 -10.69 -10.51 -3.89
C GLY A 269 -11.12 -9.71 -2.67
N ARG A 270 -11.93 -10.28 -1.78
CA ARG A 270 -12.23 -9.69 -0.46
C ARG A 270 -10.94 -9.57 0.37
N ASP A 271 -10.94 -8.59 1.27
CA ASP A 271 -9.77 -8.24 2.06
C ASP A 271 -9.24 -9.42 2.89
N ALA A 272 -7.91 -9.51 3.03
CA ALA A 272 -7.17 -10.61 3.65
C ALA A 272 -7.63 -11.05 5.06
N GLY A 273 -8.43 -10.24 5.74
CA GLY A 273 -8.95 -10.54 7.09
C GLY A 273 -10.20 -11.42 7.14
N ALA A 274 -10.87 -11.70 6.01
CA ALA A 274 -12.11 -12.48 5.98
C ALA A 274 -11.93 -13.95 5.53
N GLY A 275 -10.69 -14.37 5.27
CA GLY A 275 -10.38 -15.62 4.57
C GLY A 275 -10.65 -15.48 3.07
N MET A 276 -9.63 -15.73 2.25
CA MET A 276 -9.77 -15.76 0.79
C MET A 276 -10.06 -17.19 0.34
N LYS A 277 -10.86 -17.34 -0.70
CA LYS A 277 -11.05 -18.61 -1.40
C LYS A 277 -10.50 -18.50 -2.80
N THR A 278 -9.54 -19.36 -3.13
CA THR A 278 -8.89 -19.44 -4.43
C THR A 278 -9.21 -20.79 -5.06
N PHE A 279 -9.75 -20.75 -6.26
CA PHE A 279 -9.95 -21.93 -7.09
C PHE A 279 -8.79 -22.05 -8.08
N LEU A 280 -8.19 -23.22 -8.14
CA LEU A 280 -7.16 -23.56 -9.12
C LEU A 280 -7.76 -24.46 -10.18
N VAL A 281 -7.83 -23.97 -11.41
CA VAL A 281 -8.28 -24.73 -12.57
C VAL A 281 -7.04 -25.22 -13.33
N PRO A 282 -6.66 -26.50 -13.21
CA PRO A 282 -5.52 -27.07 -13.90
C PRO A 282 -5.92 -27.33 -15.35
N PHE A 283 -5.58 -26.41 -16.25
CA PHE A 283 -5.85 -26.55 -17.69
C PHE A 283 -4.90 -27.57 -18.31
N GLU A 284 -3.77 -27.13 -18.84
CA GLU A 284 -2.79 -28.02 -19.46
C GLU A 284 -1.70 -28.54 -18.52
N HIS A 285 -1.94 -28.44 -17.21
CA HIS A 285 -1.12 -29.11 -16.22
C HIS A 285 -1.09 -30.63 -16.50
N PRO A 286 0.05 -31.32 -16.41
CA PRO A 286 0.11 -32.79 -16.59
C PRO A 286 -0.81 -33.58 -15.64
N ASP A 287 -1.01 -33.07 -14.43
CA ASP A 287 -1.94 -33.63 -13.43
C ASP A 287 -3.40 -33.20 -13.64
N SER A 288 -3.71 -32.46 -14.71
CA SER A 288 -5.08 -32.09 -15.04
C SER A 288 -5.87 -33.32 -15.49
N PRO A 289 -7.07 -33.56 -14.93
CA PRO A 289 -7.93 -34.66 -15.34
C PRO A 289 -8.54 -34.46 -16.73
N TRP A 290 -8.43 -33.26 -17.29
CA TRP A 290 -9.02 -32.84 -18.56
C TRP A 290 -7.99 -32.75 -19.70
N PHE A 291 -6.69 -32.82 -19.38
CA PHE A 291 -5.60 -32.56 -20.34
C PHE A 291 -5.66 -33.41 -21.61
N ALA A 292 -6.15 -34.65 -21.50
CA ALA A 292 -6.22 -35.59 -22.61
C ALA A 292 -7.60 -35.66 -23.29
N ASP A 293 -8.62 -34.99 -22.76
CA ASP A 293 -10.02 -35.10 -23.21
C ASP A 293 -10.51 -33.77 -23.81
N GLU A 294 -10.24 -33.58 -25.11
CA GLU A 294 -10.48 -32.32 -25.82
C GLU A 294 -11.94 -31.80 -25.74
N PRO A 295 -12.99 -32.62 -25.91
CA PRO A 295 -14.37 -32.18 -25.69
C PRO A 295 -14.61 -31.58 -24.30
N VAL A 296 -14.06 -32.22 -23.26
CA VAL A 296 -14.31 -31.81 -21.89
C VAL A 296 -13.48 -30.56 -21.55
N LEU A 297 -12.23 -30.50 -21.99
CA LEU A 297 -11.40 -29.30 -21.89
C LEU A 297 -12.07 -28.09 -22.55
N ARG A 298 -12.67 -28.27 -23.73
CA ARG A 298 -13.41 -27.21 -24.43
C ARG A 298 -14.61 -26.71 -23.62
N GLU A 299 -15.36 -27.62 -23.00
CA GLU A 299 -16.47 -27.25 -22.13
C GLU A 299 -16.00 -26.42 -20.92
N VAL A 300 -14.92 -26.83 -20.25
CA VAL A 300 -14.32 -26.07 -19.14
C VAL A 300 -13.91 -24.66 -19.59
N LEU A 301 -13.25 -24.56 -20.75
CA LEU A 301 -12.80 -23.29 -21.33
C LEU A 301 -13.96 -22.34 -21.67
N GLU A 302 -15.04 -22.84 -22.26
CA GLU A 302 -16.24 -22.03 -22.58
C GLU A 302 -16.91 -21.49 -21.31
N ARG A 303 -17.06 -22.34 -20.29
CA ARG A 303 -17.67 -21.96 -19.01
C ARG A 303 -16.84 -20.95 -18.23
N MET A 304 -15.54 -21.14 -18.20
CA MET A 304 -14.60 -20.17 -17.62
C MET A 304 -14.60 -18.86 -18.39
N SER A 305 -14.67 -18.91 -19.72
CA SER A 305 -14.82 -17.70 -20.55
C SER A 305 -16.10 -16.95 -20.22
N ALA A 306 -17.21 -17.64 -19.95
CA ALA A 306 -18.45 -16.98 -19.53
C ALA A 306 -18.29 -16.25 -18.19
N LEU A 307 -17.55 -16.82 -17.24
CA LEU A 307 -17.22 -16.19 -15.96
C LEU A 307 -16.34 -14.94 -16.15
N LEU A 308 -15.33 -15.02 -17.04
CA LEU A 308 -14.28 -14.02 -17.24
C LEU A 308 -14.57 -12.94 -18.30
N LEU A 309 -15.49 -13.20 -19.23
CA LEU A 309 -15.81 -12.31 -20.36
C LEU A 309 -17.27 -11.86 -20.35
N GLY A 310 -18.17 -12.54 -19.61
CA GLY A 310 -19.58 -12.15 -19.44
C GLY A 310 -19.80 -10.82 -18.69
N HIS A 311 -18.75 -10.02 -18.52
CA HIS A 311 -18.69 -8.80 -17.71
C HIS A 311 -19.36 -7.57 -18.32
N GLU A 312 -19.86 -7.62 -19.56
CA GLU A 312 -20.52 -6.45 -20.15
C GLU A 312 -21.82 -6.04 -19.42
N ASN A 313 -22.40 -6.89 -18.56
CA ASN A 313 -23.70 -6.63 -17.91
C ASN A 313 -23.84 -7.01 -16.40
N ARG A 314 -22.76 -7.13 -15.60
CA ARG A 314 -22.88 -7.46 -14.15
C ARG A 314 -21.99 -6.63 -13.20
N LYS A 315 -22.45 -6.56 -11.94
CA LYS A 315 -21.93 -5.80 -10.78
C LYS A 315 -20.62 -6.33 -10.16
N VAL A 316 -20.09 -7.45 -10.64
CA VAL A 316 -18.84 -8.06 -10.15
C VAL A 316 -17.67 -7.19 -10.61
N ARG A 317 -16.93 -6.61 -9.65
CA ARG A 317 -15.73 -5.83 -9.96
C ARG A 317 -14.57 -6.78 -10.25
N VAL A 318 -13.80 -6.49 -11.30
CA VAL A 318 -12.57 -7.20 -11.64
C VAL A 318 -11.38 -6.34 -11.25
N ASN A 319 -10.43 -6.90 -10.51
CA ASN A 319 -9.21 -6.21 -10.11
C ASN A 319 -8.00 -7.14 -10.28
N GLY A 320 -6.90 -6.66 -10.84
CA GLY A 320 -5.69 -7.45 -11.00
C GLY A 320 -4.56 -6.62 -11.63
N HIS A 321 -3.31 -7.00 -11.36
CA HIS A 321 -2.14 -6.25 -11.83
C HIS A 321 -1.90 -6.41 -13.34
N ASN A 322 -2.30 -7.52 -13.95
CA ASN A 322 -2.03 -7.87 -15.35
C ASN A 322 -3.28 -8.25 -16.16
N VAL A 323 -4.49 -7.93 -15.68
CA VAL A 323 -5.79 -8.33 -16.28
C VAL A 323 -5.81 -8.20 -17.82
N LYS A 324 -5.26 -7.11 -18.38
CA LYS A 324 -5.19 -6.95 -19.84
C LYS A 324 -4.33 -8.02 -20.53
N PHE A 325 -3.16 -8.33 -19.98
CA PHE A 325 -2.27 -9.37 -20.50
C PHE A 325 -2.88 -10.75 -20.31
N ASP A 326 -3.46 -11.02 -19.15
CA ASP A 326 -4.04 -12.31 -18.81
C ASP A 326 -5.28 -12.60 -19.68
N LEU A 327 -6.15 -11.60 -19.89
CA LEU A 327 -7.27 -11.68 -20.83
C LEU A 327 -6.80 -11.81 -22.30
N THR A 328 -5.67 -11.19 -22.66
CA THR A 328 -5.09 -11.38 -24.01
C THR A 328 -4.58 -12.80 -24.17
N GLY A 329 -3.92 -13.35 -23.15
CA GLY A 329 -3.46 -14.74 -23.14
C GLY A 329 -4.63 -15.73 -23.22
N TRP A 330 -5.67 -15.46 -22.44
CA TRP A 330 -6.93 -16.21 -22.47
C TRP A 330 -7.58 -16.20 -23.86
N TRP A 331 -7.74 -15.02 -24.47
CA TRP A 331 -8.34 -14.87 -25.79
C TRP A 331 -7.56 -15.62 -26.87
N LYS A 332 -6.21 -15.58 -26.82
CA LYS A 332 -5.36 -16.34 -27.75
C LYS A 332 -5.51 -17.84 -27.59
N HIS A 333 -5.55 -18.32 -26.36
CA HIS A 333 -5.75 -19.74 -26.08
C HIS A 333 -7.10 -20.24 -26.64
N MET A 334 -8.16 -19.43 -26.57
CA MET A 334 -9.48 -19.77 -27.10
C MET A 334 -9.59 -19.78 -28.64
N HIS A 335 -8.79 -18.96 -29.34
CA HIS A 335 -9.00 -18.69 -30.78
C HIS A 335 -7.83 -19.05 -31.70
N GLU A 336 -6.61 -19.15 -31.18
CA GLU A 336 -5.40 -19.39 -31.96
C GLU A 336 -4.79 -20.77 -31.73
N VAL A 337 -5.13 -21.44 -30.62
CA VAL A 337 -4.70 -22.80 -30.31
C VAL A 337 -5.73 -23.80 -30.85
N ARG A 338 -5.29 -24.67 -31.76
CA ARG A 338 -6.07 -25.72 -32.42
C ARG A 338 -5.58 -27.10 -32.02
#